data_AF-A0A4Q8TPQ7-F1
#
_entry.id   AF-A0A4Q8TPQ7-F1
#
_cell.length_a   1.000
_cell.length_b   1.000
_cell.length_c   1.000
_cell.angle_alpha   90.00
_cell.angle_beta   90.00
_cell.angle_gamma   90.00
#
_symmetry.space_group_name_H-M   'P 1'
#
loop_
_entity.id
_entity.type
_entity.pdbx_description
1 polymer ?
#
loop_
_entity_poly.entity_id
_entity_poly.type
_entity_poly.pdbx_seq_one_letter_code
_entity_poly.pdbx_strand_id
1 'polypeptide(L)'
;MSQETVEAREQIPIDPSIYWERSGVLAKASAQGALFSLYLAMQQHSVAEPFEIEAVASESDDKSSIESKLASLNYYRRPSLAANESEWGRMRVLSELVSQDYAAARLYLSMNPSPLSQTDDAKRLPDDVVDNCSLATQKRLKKEYANTVKEDNTMLYDILSSQDKEHHSQQENSSHFTSFEKIA
;
A
#
# COMPACT_ATOMS: atom_id res chain seq x y z
N MET A 1 -10.13 12.60 -51.81
CA MET A 1 -10.41 13.80 -51.00
C MET A 1 -10.04 13.45 -49.57
N SER A 2 -8.81 13.82 -49.21
CA SER A 2 -8.19 13.56 -47.92
C SER A 2 -8.48 14.74 -47.00
N GLN A 3 -9.06 14.46 -45.84
CA GLN A 3 -9.30 15.30 -44.65
C GLN A 3 -10.34 14.47 -43.86
N GLU A 4 -9.99 13.71 -42.82
CA GLU A 4 -9.64 14.23 -41.50
C GLU A 4 -8.67 13.26 -40.81
N THR A 5 -7.38 13.51 -40.98
CA THR A 5 -6.37 13.17 -39.99
C THR A 5 -6.46 14.22 -38.87
N VAL A 6 -7.56 14.23 -38.13
CA VAL A 6 -7.67 15.03 -36.90
C VAL A 6 -7.05 14.21 -35.78
N GLU A 7 -5.73 14.35 -35.68
CA GLU A 7 -5.00 14.36 -34.41
C GLU A 7 -5.38 13.27 -33.41
N ALA A 8 -5.07 12.01 -33.76
CA ALA A 8 -4.94 10.90 -32.81
C ALA A 8 -3.66 11.01 -31.96
N ARG A 9 -3.33 12.22 -31.51
CA ARG A 9 -2.36 12.48 -30.47
C ARG A 9 -3.13 13.14 -29.35
N GLU A 10 -3.58 12.34 -28.40
CA GLU A 10 -3.36 12.60 -26.97
C GLU A 10 -4.13 11.58 -26.13
N GLN A 11 -3.42 11.06 -25.12
CA GLN A 11 -3.89 10.10 -24.12
C GLN A 11 -4.02 8.67 -24.66
N ILE A 12 -2.88 8.04 -24.97
CA ILE A 12 -2.76 6.60 -24.67
C ILE A 12 -3.04 6.52 -23.16
N PRO A 13 -4.16 5.92 -22.73
CA PRO A 13 -4.44 5.80 -21.32
C PRO A 13 -3.29 5.00 -20.71
N ILE A 14 -2.83 5.40 -19.52
CA ILE A 14 -1.78 4.72 -18.74
C ILE A 14 -2.07 3.22 -18.64
N ASP A 15 -3.36 2.86 -18.69
CA ASP A 15 -3.82 1.49 -18.83
C ASP A 15 -4.86 1.35 -19.98
N PRO A 16 -4.57 0.56 -21.03
CA PRO A 16 -5.51 0.29 -22.12
C PRO A 16 -6.73 -0.54 -21.68
N SER A 17 -6.67 -1.22 -20.52
CA SER A 17 -7.76 -2.08 -20.05
C SER A 17 -9.04 -1.32 -19.69
N ILE A 18 -8.90 -0.09 -19.18
CA ILE A 18 -10.01 0.82 -18.85
C ILE A 18 -10.85 1.11 -20.10
N TYR A 19 -10.21 1.24 -21.26
CA TYR A 19 -10.90 1.48 -22.51
C TYR A 19 -11.69 0.26 -22.98
N TRP A 20 -11.25 -0.97 -22.69
CA TRP A 20 -11.92 -2.20 -23.16
C TRP A 20 -13.30 -2.42 -22.54
N GLU A 21 -13.50 -2.03 -21.27
CA GLU A 21 -14.82 -2.05 -20.63
C GLU A 21 -15.80 -1.09 -21.31
N ARG A 22 -15.35 0.16 -21.55
CA ARG A 22 -16.22 1.22 -22.10
C ARG A 22 -16.48 1.07 -23.59
N SER A 23 -15.54 0.49 -24.34
CA SER A 23 -15.64 0.31 -25.80
C SER A 23 -16.30 -1.00 -26.23
N GLY A 24 -16.60 -1.89 -25.29
CA GLY A 24 -17.20 -3.20 -25.57
C GLY A 24 -16.29 -4.15 -26.34
N VAL A 25 -14.96 -3.92 -26.33
CA VAL A 25 -13.97 -4.79 -27.01
C VAL A 25 -14.01 -6.20 -26.44
N LEU A 26 -14.20 -6.37 -25.13
CA LEU A 26 -14.41 -7.67 -24.50
C LEU A 26 -15.65 -8.40 -25.04
N ALA A 27 -16.77 -7.68 -25.18
CA ALA A 27 -18.00 -8.26 -25.73
C ALA A 27 -17.82 -8.68 -27.19
N LYS A 28 -17.11 -7.88 -27.99
CA LYS A 28 -16.76 -8.22 -29.37
C LYS A 28 -15.81 -9.43 -29.47
N ALA A 29 -14.87 -9.55 -28.54
CA ALA A 29 -13.93 -10.66 -28.49
C ALA A 29 -14.56 -11.98 -27.98
N SER A 30 -15.77 -11.95 -27.40
CA SER A 30 -16.45 -13.14 -26.87
C SER A 30 -16.63 -14.28 -27.89
N ALA A 31 -16.72 -13.95 -29.17
CA ALA A 31 -16.79 -14.93 -30.26
C ALA A 31 -15.48 -15.71 -30.48
N GLN A 32 -14.35 -15.19 -30.00
CA GLN A 32 -13.02 -15.78 -30.11
C GLN A 32 -12.46 -16.04 -28.71
N GLY A 33 -12.70 -17.26 -28.20
CA GLY A 33 -12.36 -17.63 -26.81
C GLY A 33 -10.92 -17.30 -26.38
N ALA A 34 -9.92 -17.50 -27.26
CA ALA A 34 -8.52 -17.21 -26.95
C ALA A 34 -8.22 -15.70 -26.82
N LEU A 35 -8.84 -14.87 -27.66
CA LEU A 35 -8.69 -13.41 -27.59
C LEU A 35 -9.48 -12.85 -26.40
N PHE A 36 -10.67 -13.39 -26.15
CA PHE A 36 -11.45 -13.07 -24.97
C PHE A 36 -10.68 -13.37 -23.69
N SER A 37 -10.08 -14.56 -23.56
CA SER A 37 -9.29 -14.93 -22.39
C SER A 37 -8.06 -14.05 -22.22
N LEU A 38 -7.41 -13.63 -23.30
CA LEU A 38 -6.27 -12.72 -23.25
C LEU A 38 -6.68 -11.33 -22.76
N TYR A 39 -7.74 -10.75 -23.31
CA TYR A 39 -8.24 -9.43 -22.88
C TYR A 39 -8.71 -9.47 -21.43
N LEU A 40 -9.36 -10.55 -21.01
CA LEU A 40 -9.80 -10.75 -19.63
C LEU A 40 -8.60 -10.85 -18.67
N ALA A 41 -7.57 -11.62 -19.03
CA ALA A 41 -6.35 -11.73 -18.23
C ALA A 41 -5.62 -10.38 -18.09
N MET A 42 -5.51 -9.62 -19.19
CA MET A 42 -4.90 -8.29 -19.15
C MET A 42 -5.70 -7.30 -18.29
N GLN A 43 -7.03 -7.38 -18.31
CA GLN A 43 -7.90 -6.56 -17.46
C GLN A 43 -7.78 -6.92 -15.97
N GLN A 44 -7.77 -8.22 -15.64
CA GLN A 44 -7.63 -8.68 -14.26
C GLN A 44 -6.29 -8.28 -13.63
N HIS A 45 -5.21 -8.28 -14.42
CA HIS A 45 -3.90 -7.85 -13.94
C HIS A 45 -3.86 -6.36 -13.57
N SER A 46 -4.64 -5.52 -14.26
CA SER A 46 -4.74 -4.09 -13.91
C SER A 46 -5.58 -3.82 -12.66
N VAL A 47 -6.31 -4.81 -12.13
CA VAL A 47 -7.09 -4.68 -10.89
C VAL A 47 -6.36 -5.30 -9.69
N ALA A 48 -5.61 -6.38 -9.88
CA ALA A 48 -4.87 -7.05 -8.82
C ALA A 48 -3.75 -6.16 -8.27
N GLU A 49 -3.66 -6.02 -6.95
CA GLU A 49 -2.52 -5.37 -6.30
C GLU A 49 -1.27 -6.26 -6.45
N PRO A 50 -0.08 -5.69 -6.73
CA PRO A 50 1.16 -6.43 -6.64
C PRO A 50 1.27 -7.11 -5.27
N PHE A 51 1.81 -8.33 -5.24
CA PHE A 51 2.06 -8.98 -3.96
C PHE A 51 3.11 -8.16 -3.20
N GLU A 52 2.76 -7.75 -1.99
CA GLU A 52 3.71 -7.17 -1.06
C GLU A 52 4.03 -8.21 0.00
N ILE A 53 5.33 -8.39 0.20
CA ILE A 53 5.88 -9.20 1.26
C ILE A 53 5.80 -8.36 2.53
N GLU A 54 5.11 -8.86 3.55
CA GLU A 54 4.95 -8.15 4.82
C GLU A 54 6.33 -8.01 5.49
N ALA A 55 6.98 -6.85 5.29
CA ALA A 55 8.25 -6.57 5.93
C ALA A 55 8.04 -6.64 7.45
N VAL A 56 8.79 -7.52 8.11
CA VAL A 56 8.83 -7.58 9.57
C VAL A 56 9.17 -6.17 10.05
N ALA A 57 8.18 -5.50 10.64
CA ALA A 57 8.39 -4.19 11.24
C ALA A 57 9.50 -4.37 12.28
N SER A 58 10.69 -3.87 11.96
CA SER A 58 11.80 -3.84 12.89
C SER A 58 11.30 -3.17 14.17
N GLU A 59 11.38 -3.88 15.30
CA GLU A 59 10.95 -3.48 16.65
C GLU A 59 11.74 -2.28 17.21
N SER A 60 12.09 -1.30 16.37
CA SER A 60 12.90 -0.13 16.70
C SER A 60 12.19 1.17 16.40
N ASP A 61 10.88 1.25 16.64
CA ASP A 61 10.17 2.53 16.68
C ASP A 61 10.10 3.07 18.12
N ASP A 62 11.29 3.28 18.69
CA ASP A 62 11.54 4.04 19.93
C ASP A 62 11.19 5.55 19.79
N LYS A 63 10.37 5.94 18.80
CA LYS A 63 9.93 7.32 18.58
C LYS A 63 9.22 7.88 19.81
N SER A 64 8.45 7.04 20.51
CA SER A 64 7.78 7.41 21.77
C SER A 64 8.76 7.76 22.89
N SER A 65 9.95 7.15 22.93
CA SER A 65 11.01 7.41 23.92
C SER A 65 11.71 8.76 23.68
N ILE A 66 11.91 9.13 22.42
CA ILE A 66 12.53 10.43 22.07
C ILE A 66 11.52 11.57 22.25
N GLU A 67 10.28 11.40 21.79
CA GLU A 67 9.25 12.43 21.94
C GLU A 67 8.89 12.69 23.40
N SER A 68 8.80 11.66 24.24
CA SER A 68 8.59 11.82 25.68
C SER A 68 9.74 12.55 26.37
N LYS A 69 10.99 12.25 26.00
CA LYS A 69 12.18 13.00 26.47
C LYS A 69 12.15 14.46 26.02
N LEU A 70 11.84 14.73 24.76
CA LEU A 70 11.73 16.10 24.24
C LEU A 70 10.54 16.87 24.85
N ALA A 71 9.45 16.19 25.18
CA ALA A 71 8.31 16.77 25.89
C ALA A 71 8.70 17.16 27.32
N SER A 72 9.47 16.31 28.02
CA SER A 72 9.96 16.62 29.38
C SER A 72 10.92 17.80 29.43
N LEU A 73 11.63 18.08 28.33
CA LEU A 73 12.60 19.17 28.24
C LEU A 73 11.93 20.53 27.93
N ASN A 74 10.72 20.53 27.40
CA ASN A 74 9.99 21.75 27.04
C ASN A 74 8.94 22.10 28.09
N TYR A 75 9.06 23.29 28.68
CA TYR A 75 8.09 23.81 29.65
C TYR A 75 6.83 24.41 29.00
N TYR A 76 6.86 24.67 27.69
CA TYR A 76 5.72 25.21 26.96
C TYR A 76 4.87 24.10 26.34
N ARG A 77 3.56 24.32 26.32
CA ARG A 77 2.59 23.43 25.67
C ARG A 77 2.86 23.38 24.17
N ARG A 78 3.00 22.19 23.60
CA ARG A 78 3.09 21.99 22.14
C ARG A 78 1.70 21.93 21.50
N PRO A 79 1.51 22.51 20.30
CA PRO A 79 0.33 22.22 19.50
C PRO A 79 0.30 20.73 19.16
N SER A 80 -0.88 20.15 19.13
CA SER A 80 -1.12 18.79 18.63
C SER A 80 -0.87 18.74 17.12
N LEU A 81 -0.44 17.57 16.62
CA LEU A 81 -0.26 17.36 15.19
C LEU A 81 -1.61 17.18 14.49
N ALA A 82 -2.53 16.42 15.09
CA ALA A 82 -3.90 16.22 14.64
C ALA A 82 -4.92 16.88 15.56
N ALA A 83 -6.06 17.26 14.99
CA ALA A 83 -7.21 17.76 15.72
C ALA A 83 -7.85 16.64 16.57
N ASN A 84 -7.88 16.84 17.90
CA ASN A 84 -8.60 15.97 18.83
C ASN A 84 -9.95 16.59 19.24
N GLU A 85 -10.89 15.79 19.76
CA GLU A 85 -12.22 16.25 20.20
C GLU A 85 -12.15 17.43 21.18
N SER A 86 -11.17 17.39 22.09
CA SER A 86 -10.95 18.49 23.05
C SER A 86 -10.58 19.82 22.40
N GLU A 87 -9.96 19.79 21.22
CA GLU A 87 -9.51 20.99 20.50
C GLU A 87 -10.65 21.63 19.72
N TRP A 88 -11.59 20.85 19.20
CA TRP A 88 -12.84 21.36 18.65
C TRP A 88 -13.64 22.13 19.71
N GLY A 89 -13.66 21.61 20.95
CA GLY A 89 -14.21 22.33 22.10
C GLY A 89 -13.53 23.68 22.37
N ARG A 90 -12.20 23.73 22.32
CA ARG A 90 -11.44 24.99 22.49
C ARG A 90 -11.68 25.97 21.34
N MET A 91 -11.82 25.48 20.11
CA MET A 91 -12.11 26.33 18.96
C MET A 91 -13.50 26.97 19.07
N ARG A 92 -14.49 26.26 19.63
CA ARG A 92 -15.80 26.85 19.93
C ARG A 92 -15.68 28.00 20.93
N VAL A 93 -14.93 27.80 22.02
CA VAL A 93 -14.68 28.84 23.02
C VAL A 93 -13.95 30.04 22.42
N LEU A 94 -12.92 29.80 21.60
CA LEU A 94 -12.22 30.86 20.87
C LEU A 94 -13.19 31.66 19.98
N SER A 95 -14.06 30.98 19.22
CA SER A 95 -15.04 31.63 18.35
C SER A 95 -15.99 32.55 19.13
N GLU A 96 -16.46 32.09 20.30
CA GLU A 96 -17.28 32.90 21.19
C GLU A 96 -16.51 34.12 21.73
N LEU A 97 -15.27 33.93 22.18
CA LEU A 97 -14.43 35.06 22.64
C LEU A 97 -14.13 36.06 21.52
N VAL A 98 -13.85 35.61 20.29
CA VAL A 98 -13.60 36.51 19.16
C VAL A 98 -14.82 37.39 18.88
N SER A 99 -16.03 36.87 19.09
CA SER A 99 -17.26 37.62 18.90
C SER A 99 -17.52 38.68 20.00
N GLN A 100 -16.95 38.50 21.19
CA GLN A 100 -17.18 39.37 22.34
C GLN A 100 -16.00 40.31 22.63
N ASP A 101 -14.80 39.75 22.82
CA ASP A 101 -13.58 40.47 23.18
C ASP A 101 -12.34 39.87 22.47
N TYR A 102 -11.82 40.62 21.51
CA TYR A 102 -10.66 40.24 20.73
C TYR A 102 -9.37 40.15 21.55
N ALA A 103 -9.22 40.95 22.62
CA ALA A 103 -8.02 40.92 23.46
C ALA A 103 -7.95 39.61 24.25
N ALA A 104 -9.08 39.22 24.86
CA ALA A 104 -9.21 37.94 25.54
C ALA A 104 -9.04 36.76 24.57
N ALA A 105 -9.56 36.86 23.35
CA ALA A 105 -9.38 35.84 22.32
C ALA A 105 -7.90 35.61 21.94
N ARG A 106 -7.12 36.68 21.77
CA ARG A 106 -5.68 36.60 21.48
C ARG A 106 -4.92 35.91 22.62
N LEU A 107 -5.24 36.25 23.87
CA LEU A 107 -4.64 35.60 25.03
C LEU A 107 -5.01 34.11 25.06
N TYR A 108 -6.28 33.78 24.82
CA TYR A 108 -6.75 32.40 24.80
C TYR A 108 -6.03 31.56 23.74
N LEU A 109 -5.83 32.10 22.53
CA LEU A 109 -5.07 31.44 21.46
C LEU A 109 -3.61 31.23 21.84
N SER A 110 -2.98 32.20 22.50
CA SER A 110 -1.58 32.08 22.94
C SER A 110 -1.38 31.01 24.02
N MET A 111 -2.39 30.78 24.88
CA MET A 111 -2.35 29.74 25.90
C MET A 111 -2.76 28.36 25.37
N ASN A 112 -3.58 28.33 24.31
CA ASN A 112 -4.13 27.11 23.72
C ASN A 112 -3.93 27.15 22.20
N PRO A 113 -2.74 26.78 21.71
CA PRO A 113 -2.47 26.78 20.28
C PRO A 113 -3.37 25.78 19.56
N SER A 114 -3.78 26.14 18.34
CA SER A 114 -4.56 25.27 17.46
C SER A 114 -3.74 24.08 16.97
N PRO A 115 -4.38 22.95 16.64
CA PRO A 115 -3.71 21.83 15.98
C PRO A 115 -3.07 22.25 14.66
N LEU A 116 -1.99 21.56 14.28
CA LEU A 116 -1.29 21.81 13.02
C LEU A 116 -2.06 21.28 11.80
N SER A 117 -2.78 20.18 11.97
CA SER A 117 -3.59 19.54 10.93
C SER A 117 -4.89 18.97 11.49
N GLN A 118 -5.87 18.72 10.62
CA GLN A 118 -7.09 18.02 11.00
C GLN A 118 -6.84 16.53 11.25
N THR A 119 -5.92 15.93 10.49
CA THR A 119 -5.54 14.51 10.58
C THR A 119 -4.05 14.34 10.37
N ASP A 120 -3.40 13.61 11.27
CA ASP A 120 -1.96 13.29 11.21
C ASP A 120 -1.73 12.04 10.35
N ASP A 121 -1.97 12.18 9.04
CA ASP A 121 -1.66 11.12 8.08
C ASP A 121 -1.08 11.74 6.81
N ALA A 122 0.22 11.51 6.59
CA ALA A 122 0.95 11.99 5.43
C ALA A 122 0.52 11.31 4.12
N LYS A 123 -0.14 10.14 4.19
CA LYS A 123 -0.63 9.39 3.02
C LYS A 123 -2.11 9.58 2.75
N ARG A 124 -2.81 10.36 3.58
CA ARG A 124 -4.25 10.60 3.41
C ARG A 124 -4.51 11.42 2.16
N LEU A 125 -5.27 10.84 1.24
CA LEU A 125 -5.84 11.53 0.10
C LEU A 125 -7.21 12.11 0.49
N PRO A 126 -7.60 13.28 -0.03
CA PRO A 126 -8.94 13.82 0.20
C PRO A 126 -10.01 12.95 -0.47
N ASP A 127 -11.16 12.82 0.17
CA ASP A 127 -12.24 11.91 -0.25
C ASP A 127 -12.73 12.24 -1.67
N ASP A 128 -12.83 13.52 -2.03
CA ASP A 128 -13.19 13.96 -3.38
C ASP A 128 -12.24 13.43 -4.47
N VAL A 129 -10.95 13.29 -4.16
CA VAL A 129 -9.96 12.75 -5.11
C VAL A 129 -10.13 11.24 -5.22
N VAL A 130 -10.38 10.55 -4.11
CA VAL A 130 -10.63 9.11 -4.09
C VAL A 130 -11.91 8.76 -4.86
N ASP A 131 -12.97 9.55 -4.69
CA ASP A 131 -14.27 9.31 -5.34
C ASP A 131 -14.21 9.56 -6.86
N ASN A 132 -13.34 10.45 -7.32
CA ASN A 132 -13.09 10.68 -8.75
C ASN A 132 -12.18 9.62 -9.40
N CYS A 133 -11.47 8.83 -8.61
CA CYS A 133 -10.65 7.73 -9.12
C CYS A 133 -11.50 6.57 -9.65
N SER A 134 -10.92 5.71 -10.48
CA SER A 134 -11.61 4.52 -11.00
C SER A 134 -12.00 3.54 -9.88
N LEU A 135 -13.05 2.74 -10.08
CA LEU A 135 -13.49 1.75 -9.08
C LEU A 135 -12.36 0.81 -8.62
N ALA A 136 -11.51 0.37 -9.55
CA ALA A 136 -10.37 -0.50 -9.25
C ALA A 136 -9.36 0.18 -8.30
N THR A 137 -9.09 1.47 -8.52
CA THR A 137 -8.17 2.23 -7.65
C THR A 137 -8.79 2.54 -6.29
N GLN A 138 -10.09 2.81 -6.22
CA GLN A 138 -10.82 2.94 -4.96
C GLN A 138 -10.73 1.67 -4.11
N LYS A 139 -10.95 0.50 -4.71
CA LYS A 139 -10.88 -0.79 -4.02
C LYS A 139 -9.46 -1.13 -3.54
N ARG A 140 -8.45 -0.76 -4.33
CA ARG A 140 -7.03 -0.87 -3.93
C ARG A 140 -6.70 0.03 -2.75
N LEU A 141 -7.11 1.29 -2.77
CA LEU A 141 -6.90 2.22 -1.65
C LEU A 141 -7.59 1.74 -0.36
N LYS A 142 -8.73 1.07 -0.48
CA LYS A 142 -9.44 0.43 0.65
C LYS A 142 -8.82 -0.90 1.10
N LYS A 143 -7.74 -1.37 0.45
CA LYS A 143 -7.07 -2.66 0.70
C LYS A 143 -8.01 -3.87 0.59
N GLU A 144 -9.10 -3.77 -0.17
CA GLU A 144 -10.05 -4.88 -0.37
C GLU A 144 -9.45 -6.03 -1.19
N TYR A 145 -8.39 -5.75 -1.97
CA TYR A 145 -7.64 -6.73 -2.77
C TYR A 145 -6.20 -6.93 -2.27
N ALA A 146 -5.92 -6.63 -1.00
CA ALA A 146 -4.60 -6.80 -0.43
C ALA A 146 -4.17 -8.28 -0.48
N ASN A 147 -3.14 -8.55 -1.27
CA ASN A 147 -2.50 -9.86 -1.36
C ASN A 147 -1.21 -9.85 -0.51
N THR A 148 -1.36 -9.63 0.80
CA THR A 148 -0.22 -9.71 1.73
C THR A 148 0.04 -11.17 2.06
N VAL A 149 1.17 -11.69 1.58
CA VAL A 149 1.64 -13.02 1.96
C VAL A 149 2.53 -12.84 3.19
N LYS A 150 2.16 -13.51 4.30
CA LYS A 150 2.98 -13.54 5.50
C LYS A 150 4.24 -14.37 5.22
N GLU A 151 5.42 -13.78 5.37
CA GLU A 151 6.67 -14.54 5.30
C GLU A 151 6.78 -15.49 6.49
N ASP A 152 7.02 -16.77 6.20
CA ASP A 152 7.45 -17.74 7.19
C ASP A 152 8.91 -18.13 6.91
N ASN A 153 9.83 -17.41 7.55
CA ASN A 153 11.26 -17.63 7.41
C ASN A 153 11.73 -18.99 7.94
N THR A 154 10.89 -19.72 8.67
CA THR A 154 11.25 -21.04 9.23
C THR A 154 11.20 -22.15 8.19
N MET A 155 10.42 -21.97 7.12
CA MET A 155 10.30 -22.95 6.02
C MET A 155 11.56 -23.03 5.13
N LEU A 156 12.46 -22.03 5.20
CA LEU A 156 13.75 -22.09 4.50
C LEU A 156 14.66 -23.21 5.03
N TYR A 157 14.56 -23.53 6.33
CA TYR A 157 15.35 -24.61 6.93
C TYR A 157 14.95 -25.99 6.38
N ASP A 158 13.66 -26.21 6.16
CA ASP A 158 13.16 -27.47 5.60
C ASP A 158 13.63 -27.66 4.16
N ILE A 159 13.67 -26.59 3.36
CA ILE A 159 14.19 -26.61 1.99
C ILE A 159 15.69 -26.96 1.98
N LEU A 160 16.49 -26.31 2.83
CA LEU A 160 17.92 -26.63 2.96
C LEU A 160 18.14 -28.09 3.40
N SER A 161 17.37 -28.55 4.40
CA SER A 161 17.45 -29.92 4.89
C SER A 161 17.06 -30.97 3.84
N SER A 162 16.18 -30.62 2.90
CA SER A 162 15.78 -31.49 1.79
C SER A 162 16.86 -31.61 0.72
N GLN A 163 17.55 -30.51 0.40
CA GLN A 163 18.67 -30.51 -0.55
C GLN A 163 19.88 -31.29 -0.03
N ASP A 164 20.20 -31.17 1.27
CA ASP A 164 21.28 -31.94 1.89
C ASP A 164 21.04 -33.46 1.81
N LYS A 165 19.77 -33.89 1.94
CA LYS A 165 19.38 -35.31 1.80
C LYS A 165 19.48 -35.80 0.36
N GLU A 166 19.12 -34.98 -0.62
CA GLU A 166 19.23 -35.34 -2.05
C GLU A 166 20.70 -35.47 -2.49
N HIS A 167 21.58 -34.56 -2.05
CA HIS A 167 23.02 -34.66 -2.34
C HIS A 167 23.68 -35.90 -1.72
N HIS A 168 23.28 -36.30 -0.51
CA HIS A 168 23.77 -37.55 0.10
C HIS A 168 23.25 -38.81 -0.61
N SER A 169 22.00 -38.82 -1.06
CA SER A 169 21.42 -39.98 -1.78
C SER A 169 22.02 -40.23 -3.17
N GLN A 170 22.52 -39.19 -3.85
CA GLN A 170 23.23 -39.34 -5.13
C GLN A 170 24.66 -39.87 -4.94
N GLN A 171 25.27 -39.63 -3.79
CA GLN A 171 26.63 -40.11 -3.49
C GLN A 171 26.62 -41.62 -3.13
N GLU A 172 25.61 -42.10 -2.41
CA GLU A 172 25.48 -43.52 -2.04
C GLU A 172 25.09 -44.44 -3.20
N ASN A 173 24.40 -43.95 -4.23
CA ASN A 173 24.04 -44.76 -5.40
C ASN A 173 25.18 -44.98 -6.41
N SER A 174 26.33 -44.30 -6.24
CA SER A 174 27.50 -44.48 -7.11
C SER A 174 28.51 -45.53 -6.60
N SER A 175 28.34 -46.04 -5.37
CA SER A 175 29.34 -46.90 -4.71
C SER A 175 28.99 -48.39 -4.70
N HIS A 176 27.90 -48.80 -5.36
CA HIS A 176 27.38 -50.18 -5.25
C HIS A 176 27.40 -50.97 -6.58
N PHE A 177 28.56 -51.10 -7.24
CA PHE A 177 28.77 -52.22 -8.17
C PHE A 177 30.19 -52.82 -8.09
N THR A 178 30.19 -54.07 -7.59
CA THR A 178 31.15 -55.17 -7.79
C THR A 178 32.45 -55.20 -6.99
N SER A 179 32.40 -55.89 -5.85
CA SER A 179 33.47 -56.79 -5.41
C SER A 179 32.97 -58.24 -5.52
N PHE A 180 33.64 -59.06 -6.34
CA PHE A 180 33.70 -60.51 -6.16
C PHE A 180 35.02 -61.07 -6.71
N GLU A 181 35.52 -62.05 -5.99
CA GLU A 181 36.89 -62.53 -5.90
C GLU A 181 37.40 -63.37 -7.09
N LYS A 182 38.74 -63.47 -7.08
CA LYS A 182 39.64 -64.38 -7.81
C LYS A 182 39.17 -65.85 -7.87
N ILE A 183 39.38 -66.46 -9.05
CA ILE A 183 39.69 -67.89 -9.18
C ILE A 183 40.87 -68.05 -10.16
N ALA A 184 42.00 -68.52 -9.64
CA ALA A 184 43.01 -69.34 -10.32
C ALA A 184 43.76 -70.15 -9.25
#